data_AF-A0A2I1G3P1-F1
#
_entry.id   AF-A0A2I1G3P1-F1
#
_cell.length_a   1.000
_cell.length_b   1.000
_cell.length_c   1.000
_cell.angle_alpha   90.00
_cell.angle_beta   90.00
_cell.angle_gamma   90.00
#
_symmetry.space_group_name_H-M   'P 1'
#
loop_
_entity.id
_entity.type
_entity.pdbx_description
1 polymer ?
#
loop_
_entity_poly.entity_id
_entity_poly.type
_entity_poly.pdbx_seq_one_letter_code
_entity_poly.pdbx_strand_id
1 'polypeptide(L)'
;MAEIYCDIITLPTVNIHTLTISDQTDRTGTRTPVRYDSAGSLAGILSRNDIVTEYDNGVTAILQQFLSNKQTVHFMPTAISNEAEYINGVSTYILRVSGYLINRQKAIVNVMDIKSFFDVIVPEEIPLFMFKTKLVKILSNILGSTSKFGIETISAFSLQGYHTEKKLYIRVRAWNHFDRYKVLKAVHEVGISTASNDLNPTYYYRKVVCEERLPLSSWAVLRGTYLFQVSVNNYNPISEDDYNNPLFSLALSWDRTLVLTWDIETYSSRKMGGAPNANYEEDVVFIICMTVYWKDDPEPLKQICLVDVKIASDSLSDIQIGFNDSQYDWKFIVEKAKKLGMLEWMFNHMSFKPSSLEKITKWQYQYNIIKVNDGNFYSKHLKIPGCVAINIQPCFMGLYSKSEKSSLAYYLRECNLDNKVDLPSIHHMNKYYEMALKETNVIMAKQMREVAKYCIIDALSCQRLMRNVINEYREVVSISFLSLYDAYYFARGMKVCNLLGANAWQRGLLTSTISCEQTESGSFLGAYVFPPIKRLENKRPVIGLDFASLYPSLIMTYNLSPDKIILSQERAKQSGKKLHKISFKFNNQDCLAWSIQHNNIPELKKKISMPMC
;
A
#
# COMPACT_ATOMS: atom_id res chain seq x y z
N MET A 1 22.52 -20.72 19.47
CA MET A 1 22.67 -20.49 18.03
C MET A 1 21.27 -20.56 17.45
N ALA A 2 20.83 -19.54 16.71
CA ALA A 2 19.49 -19.47 16.15
C ALA A 2 19.60 -19.42 14.62
N GLU A 3 18.73 -20.14 13.94
CA GLU A 3 18.82 -20.39 12.51
C GLU A 3 18.50 -19.12 11.72
N ILE A 4 19.50 -18.63 10.98
CA ILE A 4 19.28 -17.75 9.84
C ILE A 4 18.81 -18.66 8.72
N TYR A 5 17.56 -18.51 8.25
CA TYR A 5 17.02 -19.31 7.16
C TYR A 5 17.89 -19.14 5.89
N CYS A 6 18.65 -20.18 5.57
CA CYS A 6 19.56 -20.28 4.43
C CYS A 6 19.53 -21.72 3.91
N ASP A 7 18.38 -22.14 3.38
CA ASP A 7 18.22 -23.48 2.79
C ASP A 7 18.45 -23.44 1.27
N ILE A 8 19.58 -24.01 0.86
CA ILE A 8 19.87 -24.39 -0.52
C ILE A 8 19.49 -25.87 -0.67
N ILE A 9 18.50 -26.20 -1.50
CA ILE A 9 18.19 -27.60 -1.85
C ILE A 9 17.94 -27.75 -3.36
N THR A 10 18.70 -28.64 -3.98
CA THR A 10 18.72 -28.98 -5.43
C THR A 10 17.55 -29.84 -5.91
N LEU A 11 17.25 -29.80 -7.22
CA LEU A 11 16.26 -30.65 -7.92
C LEU A 11 16.86 -31.30 -9.20
N PRO A 12 16.22 -32.34 -9.78
CA PRO A 12 16.85 -33.20 -10.79
C PRO A 12 17.02 -32.57 -12.19
N THR A 13 18.00 -33.10 -12.93
CA THR A 13 18.46 -32.65 -14.25
C THR A 13 17.51 -32.89 -15.43
N VAL A 14 17.39 -31.90 -16.32
CA VAL A 14 17.06 -32.08 -17.75
C VAL A 14 17.97 -31.19 -18.62
N ASN A 15 18.46 -31.74 -19.74
CA ASN A 15 19.44 -31.13 -20.65
C ASN A 15 18.84 -30.03 -21.56
N ILE A 16 19.44 -28.84 -21.58
CA ILE A 16 19.25 -27.79 -22.60
C ILE A 16 20.59 -27.02 -22.80
N HIS A 17 20.87 -26.56 -24.02
CA HIS A 17 22.18 -26.05 -24.47
C HIS A 17 22.34 -24.50 -24.44
N THR A 18 23.58 -24.04 -24.63
CA THR A 18 24.14 -22.65 -24.67
C THR A 18 23.47 -21.68 -25.66
N LEU A 19 23.60 -20.34 -25.62
CA LEU A 19 24.50 -19.36 -24.93
C LEU A 19 23.80 -17.96 -24.96
N THR A 20 23.89 -17.03 -23.99
CA THR A 20 24.97 -16.01 -23.78
C THR A 20 24.54 -15.00 -22.68
N ILE A 21 25.45 -14.24 -22.04
CA ILE A 21 25.15 -13.12 -21.10
C ILE A 21 25.80 -11.81 -21.60
N SER A 22 25.11 -10.67 -21.47
CA SER A 22 25.61 -9.32 -21.85
C SER A 22 25.53 -8.35 -20.67
N ASP A 23 26.52 -8.39 -19.77
CA ASP A 23 26.74 -7.32 -18.78
C ASP A 23 27.18 -6.03 -19.53
N GLN A 24 26.51 -4.91 -19.27
CA GLN A 24 26.87 -3.59 -19.82
C GLN A 24 27.29 -2.63 -18.70
N THR A 25 28.25 -3.06 -17.88
CA THR A 25 29.04 -2.16 -17.03
C THR A 25 30.53 -2.25 -17.41
N ASP A 26 30.97 -1.35 -18.29
CA ASP A 26 32.35 -1.37 -18.79
C ASP A 26 33.34 -0.83 -17.74
N ARG A 27 33.99 -1.74 -17.02
CA ARG A 27 35.24 -1.52 -16.31
C ARG A 27 36.22 -2.65 -16.61
N THR A 28 36.75 -2.68 -17.83
CA THR A 28 38.06 -3.24 -18.18
C THR A 28 38.45 -4.52 -17.44
N GLY A 29 37.72 -5.61 -17.69
CA GLY A 29 38.02 -6.93 -17.13
C GLY A 29 37.22 -8.01 -17.82
N THR A 30 37.88 -8.89 -18.56
CA THR A 30 37.27 -10.05 -19.24
C THR A 30 36.80 -11.09 -18.21
N ARG A 31 35.60 -10.89 -17.65
CA ARG A 31 34.93 -11.89 -16.82
C ARG A 31 34.25 -12.96 -17.68
N THR A 32 34.53 -14.21 -17.35
CA THR A 32 33.97 -15.40 -18.02
C THR A 32 32.47 -15.54 -17.67
N PRO A 33 31.59 -15.87 -18.64
CA PRO A 33 30.17 -16.08 -18.36
C PRO A 33 29.91 -17.30 -17.47
N VAL A 34 28.92 -17.21 -16.59
CA VAL A 34 28.55 -18.28 -15.66
C VAL A 34 27.47 -19.20 -16.24
N ARG A 35 27.51 -20.48 -15.86
CA ARG A 35 26.65 -21.58 -16.34
C ARG A 35 25.81 -22.13 -15.17
N TYR A 36 24.56 -22.52 -15.45
CA TYR A 36 23.67 -23.19 -14.50
C TYR A 36 23.26 -24.56 -15.03
N ASP A 37 23.58 -25.63 -14.30
CA ASP A 37 23.41 -27.02 -14.71
C ASP A 37 22.37 -27.78 -13.88
N SER A 38 21.44 -27.05 -13.24
CA SER A 38 20.41 -27.58 -12.33
C SER A 38 20.94 -28.24 -11.04
N ALA A 39 22.26 -28.31 -10.83
CA ALA A 39 22.89 -29.03 -9.72
C ALA A 39 23.58 -28.12 -8.66
N GLY A 40 23.47 -26.79 -8.79
CA GLY A 40 24.04 -25.82 -7.84
C GLY A 40 23.34 -24.47 -7.94
N SER A 41 23.79 -23.46 -7.16
CA SER A 41 23.29 -22.08 -7.23
C SER A 41 23.90 -21.30 -8.40
N LEU A 42 23.18 -20.29 -8.89
CA LEU A 42 23.60 -19.50 -10.06
C LEU A 42 24.54 -18.35 -9.64
N ALA A 43 25.85 -18.59 -9.70
CA ALA A 43 26.81 -17.55 -9.35
C ALA A 43 26.68 -16.33 -10.29
N GLY A 44 26.58 -15.12 -9.72
CA GLY A 44 26.49 -13.86 -10.46
C GLY A 44 25.14 -13.14 -10.40
N ILE A 45 24.05 -13.81 -10.01
CA ILE A 45 22.86 -13.10 -9.50
C ILE A 45 23.13 -12.78 -8.03
N LEU A 46 23.27 -11.51 -7.71
CA LEU A 46 23.53 -11.06 -6.35
C LEU A 46 22.28 -11.23 -5.50
N SER A 47 22.41 -11.92 -4.36
CA SER A 47 21.38 -11.90 -3.32
C SER A 47 21.27 -10.48 -2.74
N ARG A 48 20.19 -10.20 -1.99
CA ARG A 48 20.05 -8.89 -1.33
C ARG A 48 21.18 -8.65 -0.34
N ASN A 49 21.71 -9.71 0.28
CA ASN A 49 22.84 -9.61 1.19
C ASN A 49 24.13 -9.25 0.44
N ASP A 50 24.33 -9.74 -0.77
CA ASP A 50 25.48 -9.36 -1.60
C ASP A 50 25.37 -7.90 -2.05
N ILE A 51 24.17 -7.46 -2.48
CA ILE A 51 23.91 -6.04 -2.81
C ILE A 51 24.12 -5.15 -1.56
N VAL A 52 23.62 -5.55 -0.39
CA VAL A 52 23.88 -4.82 0.86
C VAL A 52 25.38 -4.72 1.13
N THR A 53 26.12 -5.83 0.99
CA THR A 53 27.57 -5.87 1.25
C THR A 53 28.35 -4.99 0.27
N GLU A 54 27.96 -4.95 -1.00
CA GLU A 54 28.55 -4.08 -2.03
C GLU A 54 28.34 -2.58 -1.74
N TYR A 55 27.21 -2.20 -1.11
CA TYR A 55 26.80 -0.80 -0.91
C TYR A 55 26.66 -0.39 0.58
N ASP A 56 27.25 -1.14 1.52
CA ASP A 56 27.04 -0.97 2.97
C ASP A 56 27.51 0.38 3.51
N ASN A 57 28.62 0.89 2.98
CA ASN A 57 29.29 2.12 3.43
C ASN A 57 29.60 2.16 4.95
N GLY A 58 29.77 1.00 5.60
CA GLY A 58 30.08 0.87 7.03
C GLY A 58 28.85 0.86 7.95
N VAL A 59 27.63 0.97 7.41
CA VAL A 59 26.39 1.05 8.19
C VAL A 59 26.07 -0.27 8.90
N THR A 60 26.48 -1.42 8.38
CA THR A 60 26.31 -2.72 9.05
C THR A 60 27.11 -2.80 10.35
N ALA A 61 28.31 -2.22 10.42
CA ALA A 61 29.09 -2.18 11.66
C ALA A 61 28.38 -1.35 12.75
N ILE A 62 27.80 -0.20 12.36
CA ILE A 62 26.99 0.65 13.24
C ILE A 62 25.76 -0.11 13.73
N LEU A 63 25.04 -0.80 12.84
CA LEU A 63 23.87 -1.62 13.21
C LEU A 63 24.25 -2.76 14.15
N GLN A 64 25.37 -3.46 13.90
CA GLN A 64 25.87 -4.52 14.78
C GLN A 64 26.25 -4.00 16.17
N GLN A 65 26.85 -2.80 16.24
CA GLN A 65 27.12 -2.12 17.52
C GLN A 65 25.82 -1.76 18.24
N PHE A 66 24.83 -1.21 17.55
CA PHE A 66 23.53 -0.85 18.14
C PHE A 66 22.81 -2.08 18.68
N LEU A 67 22.75 -3.17 17.90
CA LEU A 67 22.22 -4.46 18.35
C LEU A 67 22.97 -4.95 19.58
N SER A 68 24.31 -5.05 19.52
CA SER A 68 25.14 -5.53 20.64
C SER A 68 24.89 -4.75 21.94
N ASN A 69 24.75 -3.43 21.83
CA ASN A 69 24.51 -2.52 22.96
C ASN A 69 23.04 -2.39 23.37
N LYS A 70 22.10 -3.13 22.75
CA LYS A 70 20.63 -3.02 22.96
C LYS A 70 20.09 -1.61 22.72
N GLN A 71 20.71 -0.89 21.79
CA GLN A 71 20.31 0.46 21.39
C GLN A 71 19.16 0.41 20.36
N THR A 72 18.71 1.59 19.96
CA THR A 72 17.64 1.79 18.98
C THR A 72 18.05 1.28 17.60
N VAL A 73 17.12 0.59 16.91
CA VAL A 73 17.31 0.14 15.53
C VAL A 73 16.35 0.88 14.61
N HIS A 74 16.89 1.49 13.56
CA HIS A 74 16.10 2.21 12.55
C HIS A 74 15.63 1.25 11.45
N PHE A 75 14.35 1.39 11.08
CA PHE A 75 13.65 0.50 10.15
C PHE A 75 12.69 1.30 9.26
N MET A 76 12.74 1.11 7.95
CA MET A 76 11.82 1.71 6.98
C MET A 76 10.78 0.69 6.53
N PRO A 77 9.49 0.87 6.86
CA PRO A 77 8.41 0.00 6.43
C PRO A 77 8.10 0.11 4.93
N THR A 78 7.67 -1.00 4.36
CA THR A 78 7.24 -1.10 2.95
C THR A 78 5.92 -1.86 2.78
N ALA A 79 5.71 -2.95 3.53
CA ALA A 79 4.53 -3.81 3.43
C ALA A 79 4.09 -4.36 4.80
N ILE A 80 2.86 -4.87 4.88
CA ILE A 80 2.22 -5.27 6.14
C ILE A 80 1.28 -6.47 5.98
N SER A 81 1.10 -7.26 7.04
CA SER A 81 0.02 -8.24 7.19
C SER A 81 -0.56 -8.28 8.61
N ASN A 82 -1.85 -8.63 8.70
CA ASN A 82 -2.49 -9.03 9.95
C ASN A 82 -2.22 -10.52 10.16
N GLU A 83 -1.69 -10.90 11.32
CA GLU A 83 -1.48 -12.30 11.69
C GLU A 83 -2.21 -12.61 13.01
N ALA A 84 -2.45 -13.90 13.27
CA ALA A 84 -2.96 -14.40 14.54
C ALA A 84 -2.21 -15.68 14.90
N GLU A 85 -1.43 -15.64 15.97
CA GLU A 85 -0.53 -16.72 16.39
C GLU A 85 -0.83 -17.13 17.83
N TYR A 86 -0.70 -18.41 18.17
CA TYR A 86 -0.94 -18.89 19.53
C TYR A 86 0.30 -18.67 20.39
N ILE A 87 0.19 -17.75 21.36
CA ILE A 87 1.25 -17.42 22.32
C ILE A 87 0.74 -17.79 23.71
N ASN A 88 1.45 -18.66 24.41
CA ASN A 88 1.06 -19.17 25.74
C ASN A 88 -0.39 -19.69 25.79
N GLY A 89 -0.84 -20.35 24.72
CA GLY A 89 -2.21 -20.88 24.58
C GLY A 89 -3.28 -19.87 24.15
N VAL A 90 -2.94 -18.58 23.99
CA VAL A 90 -3.87 -17.52 23.57
C VAL A 90 -3.61 -17.12 22.12
N SER A 91 -4.65 -17.20 21.27
CA SER A 91 -4.61 -16.73 19.88
C SER A 91 -4.52 -15.20 19.87
N THR A 92 -3.30 -14.69 19.70
CA THR A 92 -2.90 -13.29 19.87
C THR A 92 -2.75 -12.63 18.49
N TYR A 93 -3.29 -11.41 18.34
CA TYR A 93 -3.09 -10.62 17.13
C TYR A 93 -1.66 -10.05 17.05
N ILE A 94 -1.04 -10.16 15.88
CA ILE A 94 0.27 -9.58 15.56
C ILE A 94 0.13 -8.73 14.30
N LEU A 95 0.67 -7.50 14.35
CA LEU A 95 0.87 -6.69 13.16
C LEU A 95 2.27 -6.97 12.63
N ARG A 96 2.36 -7.70 11.52
CA ARG A 96 3.64 -8.06 10.89
C ARG A 96 3.99 -7.01 9.84
N VAL A 97 5.10 -6.31 10.04
CA VAL A 97 5.59 -5.23 9.18
C VAL A 97 6.86 -5.68 8.47
N SER A 98 6.86 -5.66 7.14
CA SER A 98 8.05 -5.91 6.31
C SER A 98 8.65 -4.58 5.86
N GLY A 99 9.97 -4.53 5.76
CA GLY A 99 10.70 -3.32 5.42
C GLY A 99 12.20 -3.58 5.37
N TYR A 100 13.01 -2.53 5.50
CA TYR A 100 14.46 -2.64 5.54
C TYR A 100 15.07 -1.89 6.73
N LEU A 101 16.18 -2.42 7.26
CA LEU A 101 16.97 -1.79 8.33
C LEU A 101 17.86 -0.69 7.74
N ILE A 102 18.48 0.13 8.59
CA ILE A 102 19.35 1.24 8.13
C ILE A 102 20.50 0.82 7.19
N ASN A 103 21.00 -0.42 7.30
CA ASN A 103 21.97 -1.02 6.36
C ASN A 103 21.32 -1.66 5.12
N ARG A 104 20.03 -1.39 4.85
CA ARG A 104 19.25 -1.86 3.68
C ARG A 104 18.92 -3.37 3.66
N GLN A 105 19.32 -4.14 4.67
CA GLN A 105 18.88 -5.53 4.84
C GLN A 105 17.37 -5.60 5.02
N LYS A 106 16.72 -6.57 4.38
CA LYS A 106 15.28 -6.81 4.54
C LYS A 106 15.01 -7.38 5.93
N ALA A 107 14.02 -6.84 6.63
CA ALA A 107 13.61 -7.29 7.95
C ALA A 107 12.09 -7.40 8.07
N ILE A 108 11.65 -8.27 8.98
CA ILE A 108 10.25 -8.46 9.34
C ILE A 108 10.13 -8.18 10.83
N VAL A 109 9.32 -7.18 11.18
CA VAL A 109 9.05 -6.75 12.54
C VAL A 109 7.65 -7.23 12.94
N ASN A 110 7.58 -8.03 13.99
CA ASN A 110 6.33 -8.46 14.58
C ASN A 110 5.97 -7.51 15.73
N VAL A 111 5.00 -6.63 15.49
CA VAL A 111 4.48 -5.71 16.50
C VAL A 111 3.38 -6.41 17.31
N MET A 112 3.60 -6.51 18.61
CA MET A 112 2.84 -7.31 19.58
C MET A 112 2.17 -6.44 20.65
N ASP A 113 1.46 -7.07 21.59
CA ASP A 113 0.67 -6.43 22.67
C ASP A 113 -0.50 -5.54 22.21
N ILE A 114 -0.84 -5.60 20.91
CA ILE A 114 -1.93 -4.83 20.32
C ILE A 114 -3.27 -5.43 20.75
N LYS A 115 -4.02 -4.65 21.53
CA LYS A 115 -5.32 -5.06 22.07
C LYS A 115 -6.38 -5.05 20.98
N SER A 116 -6.93 -6.21 20.63
CA SER A 116 -8.06 -6.30 19.68
C SER A 116 -9.37 -5.89 20.35
N PHE A 117 -9.93 -4.72 20.03
CA PHE A 117 -11.19 -4.24 20.62
C PHE A 117 -12.10 -3.47 19.66
N PHE A 118 -13.36 -3.29 20.07
CA PHE A 118 -14.30 -2.27 19.60
C PHE A 118 -15.12 -1.75 20.79
N ASP A 119 -15.89 -0.67 20.61
CA ASP A 119 -16.69 -0.03 21.67
C ASP A 119 -18.19 -0.12 21.35
N VAL A 120 -19.01 -0.40 22.35
CA VAL A 120 -20.47 -0.48 22.27
C VAL A 120 -21.08 0.73 22.99
N ILE A 121 -22.01 1.45 22.35
CA ILE A 121 -22.74 2.56 22.99
C ILE A 121 -23.74 1.98 23.99
N VAL A 122 -23.78 2.52 25.21
CA VAL A 122 -24.81 2.20 26.20
C VAL A 122 -26.02 3.10 25.97
N PRO A 123 -27.23 2.56 25.73
CA PRO A 123 -28.45 3.36 25.62
C PRO A 123 -28.76 4.11 26.92
N GLU A 124 -29.24 5.35 26.83
CA GLU A 124 -29.52 6.21 27.99
C GLU A 124 -30.74 5.69 28.79
N GLU A 125 -31.62 4.91 28.14
CA GLU A 125 -32.86 4.36 28.66
C GLU A 125 -32.68 3.01 29.37
N ILE A 126 -31.50 2.37 29.27
CA ILE A 126 -31.27 1.01 29.78
C ILE A 126 -30.20 1.03 30.89
N PRO A 127 -30.52 0.61 32.13
CA PRO A 127 -29.55 0.47 33.21
C PRO A 127 -28.34 -0.37 32.80
N LEU A 128 -27.14 0.16 33.05
CA LEU A 128 -25.85 -0.39 32.61
C LEU A 128 -25.67 -1.89 32.94
N PHE A 129 -26.15 -2.34 34.09
CA PHE A 129 -26.09 -3.75 34.50
C PHE A 129 -26.94 -4.65 33.58
N MET A 130 -28.18 -4.26 33.26
CA MET A 130 -29.04 -5.04 32.35
C MET A 130 -28.45 -5.09 30.94
N PHE A 131 -27.92 -3.95 30.46
CA PHE A 131 -27.29 -3.89 29.15
C PHE A 131 -26.01 -4.73 29.08
N LYS A 132 -25.16 -4.71 30.12
CA LYS A 132 -23.99 -5.60 30.24
C LYS A 132 -24.39 -7.07 30.16
N THR A 133 -25.42 -7.49 30.91
CA THR A 133 -25.89 -8.89 30.90
C THR A 133 -26.41 -9.31 29.53
N LYS A 134 -27.18 -8.46 28.85
CA LYS A 134 -27.63 -8.69 27.45
C LYS A 134 -26.43 -8.83 26.50
N LEU A 135 -25.46 -7.92 26.60
CA LEU A 135 -24.26 -7.94 25.77
C LEU A 135 -23.45 -9.22 26.01
N VAL A 136 -23.08 -9.53 27.25
CA VAL A 136 -22.31 -10.75 27.63
C VAL A 136 -22.97 -12.01 27.06
N LYS A 137 -24.30 -12.12 27.10
CA LYS A 137 -25.02 -13.26 26.49
C LYS A 137 -24.76 -13.37 24.98
N ILE A 138 -24.84 -12.27 24.23
CA ILE A 138 -24.49 -12.23 22.80
C ILE A 138 -23.03 -12.64 22.58
N LEU A 139 -22.09 -12.03 23.32
CA LEU A 139 -20.65 -12.31 23.20
C LEU A 139 -20.33 -13.79 23.46
N SER A 140 -20.90 -14.36 24.53
CA SER A 140 -20.68 -15.75 24.93
C SER A 140 -21.29 -16.77 23.96
N ASN A 141 -22.43 -16.46 23.34
CA ASN A 141 -23.04 -17.32 22.32
C ASN A 141 -22.15 -17.42 21.05
N ILE A 142 -21.48 -16.33 20.67
CA ILE A 142 -20.64 -16.29 19.45
C ILE A 142 -19.26 -16.91 19.68
N LEU A 143 -18.65 -16.71 20.86
CA LEU A 143 -17.30 -17.23 21.15
C LEU A 143 -17.30 -18.58 21.89
N GLY A 144 -18.44 -19.00 22.45
CA GLY A 144 -18.62 -20.24 23.20
C GLY A 144 -18.11 -20.21 24.65
N SER A 145 -17.56 -19.08 25.13
CA SER A 145 -17.14 -18.91 26.52
C SER A 145 -16.96 -17.43 26.88
N THR A 146 -17.23 -17.07 28.13
CA THR A 146 -16.93 -15.76 28.71
C THR A 146 -15.44 -15.50 28.92
N SER A 147 -14.60 -16.54 28.93
CA SER A 147 -13.14 -16.43 29.05
C SER A 147 -12.45 -15.82 27.81
N LYS A 148 -13.12 -15.84 26.65
CA LYS A 148 -12.56 -15.42 25.35
C LYS A 148 -12.65 -13.93 25.05
N PHE A 149 -13.27 -13.16 25.94
CA PHE A 149 -13.41 -11.72 25.79
C PHE A 149 -13.36 -11.00 27.14
N GLY A 150 -12.87 -9.77 27.13
CA GLY A 150 -12.97 -8.83 28.25
C GLY A 150 -14.00 -7.75 27.95
N ILE A 151 -14.70 -7.26 28.98
CA ILE A 151 -15.52 -6.04 28.88
C ILE A 151 -15.10 -5.01 29.92
N GLU A 152 -15.08 -3.74 29.51
CA GLU A 152 -14.64 -2.62 30.33
C GLU A 152 -15.58 -1.43 30.08
N THR A 153 -16.02 -0.74 31.14
CA THR A 153 -16.85 0.47 30.96
C THR A 153 -15.95 1.68 30.86
N ILE A 154 -16.14 2.47 29.80
CA ILE A 154 -15.38 3.69 29.53
C ILE A 154 -16.33 4.87 29.28
N SER A 155 -15.82 6.10 29.44
CA SER A 155 -16.55 7.32 29.11
C SER A 155 -15.77 8.13 28.09
N ALA A 156 -16.39 8.43 26.95
CA ALA A 156 -15.76 9.14 25.83
C ALA A 156 -16.77 10.07 25.12
N PHE A 157 -16.28 10.93 24.23
CA PHE A 157 -17.16 11.75 23.40
C PHE A 157 -17.51 11.01 22.10
N SER A 158 -18.72 11.22 21.59
CA SER A 158 -19.09 10.82 20.22
C SER A 158 -18.52 11.82 19.22
N LEU A 159 -17.95 11.35 18.10
CA LEU A 159 -17.64 12.23 16.96
C LEU A 159 -18.91 12.86 16.37
N GLN A 160 -20.02 12.12 16.32
CA GLN A 160 -21.26 12.64 15.74
C GLN A 160 -22.03 13.49 16.73
N GLY A 161 -22.21 14.77 16.40
CA GLY A 161 -22.95 15.77 17.17
C GLY A 161 -22.10 16.47 18.22
N TYR A 162 -22.48 17.71 18.57
CA TYR A 162 -21.88 18.42 19.70
C TYR A 162 -22.42 17.91 21.04
N HIS A 163 -21.51 17.41 21.90
CA HIS A 163 -21.80 16.96 23.28
C HIS A 163 -20.85 17.65 24.25
N THR A 164 -21.38 18.16 25.37
CA THR A 164 -20.58 18.73 26.48
C THR A 164 -20.11 17.68 27.47
N GLU A 165 -20.82 16.55 27.54
CA GLU A 165 -20.54 15.44 28.44
C GLU A 165 -20.12 14.19 27.68
N LYS A 166 -19.42 13.29 28.38
CA LYS A 166 -18.98 12.00 27.83
C LYS A 166 -20.10 10.98 27.94
N LYS A 167 -20.37 10.26 26.85
CA LYS A 167 -21.29 9.11 26.86
C LYS A 167 -20.60 7.87 27.45
N LEU A 168 -21.40 6.96 28.01
CA LEU A 168 -20.96 5.66 28.48
C LEU A 168 -20.85 4.67 27.31
N TYR A 169 -19.74 3.94 27.28
CA TYR A 169 -19.49 2.85 26.34
C TYR A 169 -19.05 1.59 27.10
N ILE A 170 -19.25 0.43 26.48
CA ILE A 170 -18.63 -0.83 26.90
C ILE A 170 -17.61 -1.21 25.83
N ARG A 171 -16.32 -1.17 26.18
CA ARG A 171 -15.23 -1.68 25.37
C ARG A 171 -15.24 -3.20 25.42
N VAL A 172 -15.38 -3.83 24.26
CA VAL A 172 -15.31 -5.29 24.09
C VAL A 172 -13.93 -5.64 23.54
N ARG A 173 -13.14 -6.33 24.35
CA ARG A 173 -11.80 -6.83 24.01
C ARG A 173 -11.91 -8.30 23.60
N ALA A 174 -11.38 -8.68 22.45
CA ALA A 174 -11.22 -10.07 22.00
C ALA A 174 -9.73 -10.43 21.97
N TRP A 175 -9.41 -11.74 21.93
CA TRP A 175 -8.02 -12.19 21.85
C TRP A 175 -7.32 -11.79 20.53
N ASN A 176 -8.07 -11.83 19.42
CA ASN A 176 -7.56 -11.50 18.08
C ASN A 176 -8.60 -10.78 17.21
N HIS A 177 -8.15 -10.29 16.05
CA HIS A 177 -8.95 -9.53 15.10
C HIS A 177 -10.09 -10.33 14.43
N PHE A 178 -9.96 -11.64 14.25
CA PHE A 178 -11.03 -12.48 13.69
C PHE A 178 -12.19 -12.66 14.67
N ASP A 179 -11.87 -12.95 15.93
CA ASP A 179 -12.89 -13.10 16.98
C ASP A 179 -13.55 -11.76 17.31
N ARG A 180 -12.79 -10.65 17.29
CA ARG A 180 -13.32 -9.28 17.30
C ARG A 180 -14.34 -9.09 16.17
N TYR A 181 -14.00 -9.45 14.93
CA TYR A 181 -14.87 -9.28 13.77
C TYR A 181 -16.17 -10.08 13.88
N LYS A 182 -16.12 -11.38 14.22
CA LYS A 182 -17.32 -12.22 14.39
C LYS A 182 -18.29 -11.61 15.39
N VAL A 183 -17.74 -11.14 16.52
CA VAL A 183 -18.50 -10.56 17.63
C VAL A 183 -19.08 -9.19 17.26
N LEU A 184 -18.27 -8.30 16.66
CA LEU A 184 -18.73 -7.00 16.19
C LEU A 184 -19.86 -7.14 15.16
N LYS A 185 -19.74 -8.09 14.23
CA LYS A 185 -20.78 -8.41 13.25
C LYS A 185 -22.08 -8.81 13.94
N ALA A 186 -22.04 -9.76 14.88
CA ALA A 186 -23.23 -10.21 15.62
C ALA A 186 -23.86 -9.10 16.48
N VAL A 187 -23.05 -8.22 17.09
CA VAL A 187 -23.55 -7.04 17.84
C VAL A 187 -24.24 -6.04 16.90
N HIS A 188 -23.70 -5.85 15.70
CA HIS A 188 -24.29 -4.98 14.68
C HIS A 188 -25.60 -5.56 14.12
N GLU A 189 -25.65 -6.86 13.83
CA GLU A 189 -26.84 -7.59 13.34
C GLU A 189 -28.04 -7.52 14.29
N VAL A 190 -27.82 -7.37 15.61
CA VAL A 190 -28.90 -7.16 16.58
C VAL A 190 -29.26 -5.68 16.82
N GLY A 191 -28.82 -4.78 15.94
CA GLY A 191 -29.14 -3.35 15.96
C GLY A 191 -28.45 -2.54 17.06
N ILE A 192 -27.40 -3.08 17.70
CA ILE A 192 -26.67 -2.36 18.75
C ILE A 192 -25.64 -1.42 18.11
N SER A 193 -25.69 -0.14 18.49
CA SER A 193 -24.78 0.88 17.99
C SER A 193 -23.36 0.72 18.56
N THR A 194 -22.35 0.87 17.71
CA THR A 194 -20.94 0.67 18.05
C THR A 194 -20.06 1.83 17.57
N ALA A 195 -18.84 1.92 18.12
CA ALA A 195 -17.77 2.83 17.74
C ALA A 195 -16.41 2.09 17.87
N SER A 196 -15.32 2.74 17.44
CA SER A 196 -13.99 2.14 17.35
C SER A 196 -14.05 0.81 16.59
N ASN A 197 -14.80 0.81 15.48
CA ASN A 197 -15.27 -0.38 14.78
C ASN A 197 -14.75 -0.41 13.33
N ASP A 198 -14.81 -1.59 12.72
CA ASP A 198 -14.56 -1.84 11.29
C ASP A 198 -15.10 -3.23 10.98
N LEU A 199 -15.78 -3.42 9.85
CA LEU A 199 -16.35 -4.72 9.44
C LEU A 199 -15.46 -5.47 8.45
N ASN A 200 -14.15 -5.16 8.37
CA ASN A 200 -13.23 -5.83 7.47
C ASN A 200 -11.97 -6.34 8.20
N PRO A 201 -11.93 -7.63 8.59
CA PRO A 201 -10.79 -8.18 9.33
C PRO A 201 -9.48 -8.13 8.53
N THR A 202 -9.55 -8.12 7.19
CA THR A 202 -8.39 -8.04 6.29
C THR A 202 -7.60 -6.75 6.45
N TYR A 203 -8.25 -5.66 6.85
CA TYR A 203 -7.64 -4.33 6.98
C TYR A 203 -7.62 -3.83 8.43
N TYR A 204 -7.68 -4.74 9.41
CA TYR A 204 -7.73 -4.40 10.83
C TYR A 204 -6.57 -3.50 11.29
N TYR A 205 -5.37 -3.70 10.74
CA TYR A 205 -4.22 -2.83 10.96
C TYR A 205 -4.54 -1.33 10.81
N ARG A 206 -5.48 -0.91 9.94
CA ARG A 206 -5.79 0.51 9.71
C ARG A 206 -6.27 1.19 10.99
N LYS A 207 -7.17 0.52 11.74
CA LYS A 207 -7.62 0.96 13.06
C LYS A 207 -6.45 0.99 14.04
N VAL A 208 -5.65 -0.08 14.08
CA VAL A 208 -4.49 -0.19 14.98
C VAL A 208 -3.52 0.98 14.78
N VAL A 209 -3.10 1.25 13.55
CA VAL A 209 -2.12 2.30 13.27
C VAL A 209 -2.70 3.71 13.38
N CYS A 210 -4.03 3.90 13.25
CA CYS A 210 -4.67 5.16 13.63
C CYS A 210 -4.59 5.43 15.13
N GLU A 211 -4.88 4.42 15.93
CA GLU A 211 -5.03 4.54 17.38
C GLU A 211 -3.67 4.63 18.09
N GLU A 212 -2.71 3.84 17.60
CA GLU A 212 -1.35 3.71 18.15
C GLU A 212 -0.33 4.60 17.39
N ARG A 213 -0.74 5.24 16.28
CA ARG A 213 0.09 6.14 15.43
C ARG A 213 1.39 5.54 14.89
N LEU A 214 1.36 4.24 14.58
CA LEU A 214 2.53 3.52 14.09
C LEU A 214 2.94 4.00 12.69
N PRO A 215 4.21 4.39 12.45
CA PRO A 215 4.70 4.72 11.10
C PRO A 215 4.68 3.47 10.20
N LEU A 216 3.98 3.56 9.06
CA LEU A 216 3.91 2.50 8.03
C LEU A 216 4.50 2.89 6.67
N SER A 217 5.01 4.12 6.53
CA SER A 217 5.61 4.62 5.28
C SER A 217 6.79 5.58 5.49
N SER A 218 7.21 5.78 6.73
CA SER A 218 8.31 6.65 7.15
C SER A 218 9.21 5.88 8.15
N TRP A 219 10.41 6.40 8.41
CA TRP A 219 11.35 5.75 9.32
C TRP A 219 10.76 5.53 10.71
N ALA A 220 10.89 4.29 11.17
CA ALA A 220 10.50 3.82 12.49
C ALA A 220 11.75 3.52 13.33
N VAL A 221 11.61 3.71 14.65
CA VAL A 221 12.62 3.36 15.65
C VAL A 221 12.10 2.22 16.50
N LEU A 222 12.86 1.12 16.52
CA LEU A 222 12.59 -0.10 17.27
C LEU A 222 13.38 -0.07 18.59
N ARG A 223 12.70 -0.30 19.71
CA ARG A 223 13.29 -0.35 21.07
C ARG A 223 13.08 -1.74 21.69
N GLY A 224 13.98 -2.69 21.52
CA GLY A 224 13.74 -4.02 22.10
C GLY A 224 14.70 -5.13 21.69
N THR A 225 14.26 -6.35 21.94
CA THR A 225 15.04 -7.58 21.82
C THR A 225 15.27 -8.05 20.38
N TYR A 226 16.42 -8.70 20.18
CA TYR A 226 17.08 -9.17 18.96
C TYR A 226 16.28 -10.01 17.93
N LEU A 227 14.99 -10.28 18.15
CA LEU A 227 14.17 -11.13 17.29
C LEU A 227 13.18 -10.33 16.42
N PHE A 228 13.30 -9.00 16.38
CA PHE A 228 12.34 -8.07 15.75
C PHE A 228 10.88 -8.27 16.22
N GLN A 229 10.69 -8.93 17.36
CA GLN A 229 9.46 -8.95 18.13
C GLN A 229 9.49 -7.75 19.08
N VAL A 230 8.57 -6.80 18.88
CA VAL A 230 8.51 -5.55 19.65
C VAL A 230 7.08 -5.34 20.17
N SER A 231 6.97 -4.86 21.41
CA SER A 231 5.69 -4.33 21.90
C SER A 231 5.26 -3.13 21.06
N VAL A 232 3.96 -2.88 20.93
CA VAL A 232 3.44 -1.69 20.23
C VAL A 232 4.04 -0.38 20.74
N ASN A 233 4.26 -0.25 22.05
CA ASN A 233 4.90 0.91 22.68
C ASN A 233 6.37 1.12 22.28
N ASN A 234 7.00 0.09 21.70
CA ASN A 234 8.42 0.07 21.33
C ASN A 234 8.65 0.25 19.83
N TYR A 235 7.58 0.44 19.05
CA TYR A 235 7.62 0.75 17.61
C TYR A 235 7.17 2.21 17.43
N ASN A 236 8.11 3.13 17.25
CA ASN A 236 7.85 4.57 17.32
C ASN A 236 8.25 5.29 16.02
N PRO A 237 7.67 6.46 15.70
CA PRO A 237 8.24 7.35 14.69
C PRO A 237 9.65 7.78 15.09
N ILE A 238 10.49 8.01 14.08
CA ILE A 238 11.82 8.61 14.24
C ILE A 238 11.74 10.06 14.78
N SER A 239 12.76 10.51 15.51
CA SER A 239 12.83 11.86 16.06
C SER A 239 13.63 12.84 15.16
N GLU A 240 13.48 14.14 15.39
CA GLU A 240 14.33 15.16 14.75
C GLU A 240 15.80 15.01 15.15
N ASP A 241 16.09 14.57 16.38
CA ASP A 241 17.45 14.31 16.86
C ASP A 241 18.12 13.17 16.09
N ASP A 242 17.37 12.11 15.74
CA ASP A 242 17.87 11.00 14.93
C ASP A 242 18.20 11.45 13.49
N TYR A 243 17.35 12.28 12.88
CA TYR A 243 17.62 12.87 11.56
C TYR A 243 18.84 13.78 11.55
N ASN A 244 19.11 14.48 12.65
CA ASN A 244 20.28 15.35 12.79
C ASN A 244 21.55 14.61 13.25
N ASN A 245 21.49 13.30 13.52
CA ASN A 245 22.62 12.54 14.05
C ASN A 245 23.71 12.32 12.98
N PRO A 246 24.93 12.87 13.14
CA PRO A 246 25.96 12.83 12.09
C PRO A 246 26.49 11.43 11.77
N LEU A 247 26.25 10.43 12.63
CA LEU A 247 26.67 9.05 12.40
C LEU A 247 25.85 8.35 11.30
N PHE A 248 24.59 8.76 11.09
CA PHE A 248 23.66 8.03 10.22
C PHE A 248 22.56 8.88 9.55
N SER A 249 22.53 10.20 9.75
CA SER A 249 21.61 11.14 9.07
C SER A 249 21.61 10.97 7.55
N LEU A 250 22.78 10.78 6.94
CA LEU A 250 22.92 10.54 5.50
C LEU A 250 22.24 9.23 5.05
N ALA A 251 22.25 8.18 5.89
CA ALA A 251 21.57 6.93 5.60
C ALA A 251 20.03 7.06 5.73
N LEU A 252 19.55 7.94 6.61
CA LEU A 252 18.12 8.24 6.78
C LEU A 252 17.58 9.19 5.71
N SER A 253 18.44 10.04 5.13
CA SER A 253 18.08 11.09 4.16
C SER A 253 17.61 10.57 2.80
N TRP A 254 17.89 9.30 2.47
CA TRP A 254 17.56 8.68 1.18
C TRP A 254 16.74 7.42 1.39
N ASP A 255 15.68 7.24 0.61
CA ASP A 255 14.84 6.05 0.64
C ASP A 255 15.49 4.92 -0.17
N ARG A 256 16.17 4.03 0.55
CA ARG A 256 16.81 2.81 0.05
C ARG A 256 15.84 1.62 -0.01
N THR A 257 14.57 1.86 -0.33
CA THR A 257 13.65 0.79 -0.74
C THR A 257 14.20 0.11 -2.00
N LEU A 258 14.30 -1.23 -2.01
CA LEU A 258 14.76 -1.95 -3.19
C LEU A 258 13.57 -2.18 -4.14
N VAL A 259 13.62 -1.55 -5.30
CA VAL A 259 12.56 -1.61 -6.32
C VAL A 259 13.01 -2.50 -7.47
N LEU A 260 12.11 -3.34 -7.94
CA LEU A 260 12.26 -4.10 -9.17
C LEU A 260 11.21 -3.61 -10.18
N THR A 261 11.67 -3.14 -11.34
CA THR A 261 10.80 -2.99 -12.51
C THR A 261 10.97 -4.17 -13.45
N TRP A 262 9.93 -4.53 -14.19
CA TRP A 262 9.96 -5.65 -15.13
C TRP A 262 9.00 -5.46 -16.30
N ASP A 263 9.29 -6.21 -17.37
CA ASP A 263 8.57 -6.22 -18.65
C ASP A 263 8.76 -7.61 -19.32
N ILE A 264 7.81 -8.06 -20.15
CA ILE A 264 7.89 -9.36 -20.86
C ILE A 264 7.66 -9.22 -22.36
N GLU A 265 8.38 -10.05 -23.13
CA GLU A 265 8.09 -10.25 -24.56
C GLU A 265 7.45 -11.61 -24.81
N THR A 266 6.36 -11.60 -25.58
CA THR A 266 5.57 -12.79 -25.88
C THR A 266 5.47 -13.07 -27.38
N TYR A 267 5.50 -14.35 -27.73
CA TYR A 267 5.40 -14.85 -29.09
C TYR A 267 4.17 -15.73 -29.25
N SER A 268 3.60 -15.80 -30.46
CA SER A 268 2.53 -16.75 -30.82
C SER A 268 2.77 -17.33 -32.20
N SER A 269 2.92 -18.66 -32.27
CA SER A 269 3.02 -19.36 -33.56
C SER A 269 1.68 -19.48 -34.30
N ARG A 270 0.55 -19.12 -33.65
CA ARG A 270 -0.80 -19.20 -34.23
C ARG A 270 -1.09 -18.10 -35.27
N LYS A 271 -0.31 -17.02 -35.29
CA LYS A 271 -0.37 -15.92 -36.27
C LYS A 271 -1.75 -15.25 -36.48
N MET A 272 -2.63 -15.30 -35.48
CA MET A 272 -4.01 -14.78 -35.55
C MET A 272 -4.16 -13.25 -35.43
N GLY A 273 -3.07 -12.47 -35.58
CA GLY A 273 -3.11 -11.00 -35.61
C GLY A 273 -3.43 -10.28 -34.28
N GLY A 274 -3.69 -11.02 -33.20
CA GLY A 274 -3.88 -10.48 -31.83
C GLY A 274 -2.67 -10.69 -30.92
N ALA A 275 -2.68 -10.03 -29.76
CA ALA A 275 -1.68 -10.24 -28.72
C ALA A 275 -1.69 -11.70 -28.21
N PRO A 276 -0.52 -12.31 -27.89
CA PRO A 276 -0.46 -13.65 -27.33
C PRO A 276 -1.26 -13.77 -26.03
N ASN A 277 -1.84 -14.95 -25.80
CA ASN A 277 -2.73 -15.27 -24.68
C ASN A 277 -2.33 -16.62 -24.06
N ALA A 278 -2.00 -16.61 -22.76
CA ALA A 278 -1.59 -17.77 -21.98
C ALA A 278 -2.53 -19.00 -22.05
N ASN A 279 -3.79 -18.82 -22.45
CA ASN A 279 -4.74 -19.90 -22.67
C ASN A 279 -4.37 -20.84 -23.83
N TYR A 280 -3.47 -20.44 -24.73
CA TYR A 280 -2.93 -21.30 -25.79
C TYR A 280 -1.56 -21.85 -25.38
N GLU A 281 -1.15 -23.00 -25.91
CA GLU A 281 0.17 -23.59 -25.61
C GLU A 281 1.25 -22.92 -26.45
N GLU A 282 0.90 -22.68 -27.72
CA GLU A 282 1.62 -21.99 -28.80
C GLU A 282 2.03 -20.54 -28.52
N ASP A 283 1.43 -19.94 -27.49
CA ASP A 283 1.67 -18.56 -27.08
C ASP A 283 2.64 -18.58 -25.89
N VAL A 284 3.88 -18.13 -26.06
CA VAL A 284 4.97 -18.28 -25.07
C VAL A 284 5.52 -16.93 -24.62
N VAL A 285 6.09 -16.88 -23.41
CA VAL A 285 7.00 -15.79 -23.02
C VAL A 285 8.41 -16.22 -23.44
N PHE A 286 9.14 -15.35 -24.13
CA PHE A 286 10.49 -15.66 -24.60
C PHE A 286 11.56 -14.69 -24.09
N ILE A 287 11.17 -13.50 -23.60
CA ILE A 287 12.02 -12.61 -22.80
C ILE A 287 11.27 -12.14 -21.56
N ILE A 288 11.97 -12.03 -20.43
CA ILE A 288 11.57 -11.25 -19.26
C ILE A 288 12.76 -10.34 -18.91
N CYS A 289 12.59 -9.02 -19.03
CA CYS A 289 13.60 -8.08 -18.55
C CYS A 289 13.20 -7.48 -17.22
N MET A 290 14.21 -7.21 -16.39
CA MET A 290 14.04 -6.62 -15.07
C MET A 290 15.14 -5.59 -14.83
N THR A 291 14.84 -4.50 -14.13
CA THR A 291 15.88 -3.66 -13.52
C THR A 291 15.68 -3.61 -12.01
N VAL A 292 16.78 -3.61 -11.27
CA VAL A 292 16.79 -3.55 -9.81
C VAL A 292 17.54 -2.30 -9.39
N TYR A 293 16.93 -1.47 -8.55
CA TYR A 293 17.47 -0.17 -8.14
C TYR A 293 17.07 0.20 -6.71
N TRP A 294 17.90 1.02 -6.06
CA TRP A 294 17.43 1.78 -4.89
C TRP A 294 16.51 2.88 -5.40
N LYS A 295 15.29 2.99 -4.87
CA LYS A 295 14.25 3.91 -5.36
C LYS A 295 14.74 5.30 -5.77
N ASP A 296 15.55 5.96 -4.94
CA ASP A 296 16.00 7.33 -5.19
C ASP A 296 17.18 7.45 -6.17
N ASP A 297 17.85 6.35 -6.53
CA ASP A 297 18.99 6.38 -7.44
C ASP A 297 18.54 6.48 -8.91
N PRO A 298 19.23 7.31 -9.72
CA PRO A 298 18.87 7.51 -11.13
C PRO A 298 19.21 6.31 -12.02
N GLU A 299 20.26 5.57 -11.67
CA GLU A 299 20.78 4.42 -12.43
C GLU A 299 20.40 3.09 -11.75
N PRO A 300 20.14 2.02 -12.52
CA PRO A 300 19.89 0.71 -11.96
C PRO A 300 21.16 0.06 -11.40
N LEU A 301 21.02 -0.66 -10.27
CA LEU A 301 22.10 -1.47 -9.69
C LEU A 301 22.42 -2.68 -10.58
N LYS A 302 21.37 -3.28 -11.17
CA LYS A 302 21.45 -4.38 -12.14
C LYS A 302 20.34 -4.28 -13.18
N GLN A 303 20.67 -4.69 -14.39
CA GLN A 303 19.73 -4.97 -15.47
C GLN A 303 19.83 -6.48 -15.75
N ILE A 304 18.71 -7.18 -15.76
CA ILE A 304 18.63 -8.64 -15.89
C ILE A 304 17.73 -8.94 -17.09
N CYS A 305 18.18 -9.78 -18.01
CA CYS A 305 17.39 -10.29 -19.11
C CYS A 305 17.36 -11.81 -19.01
N LEU A 306 16.17 -12.36 -18.75
CA LEU A 306 15.88 -13.78 -18.85
C LEU A 306 15.38 -14.06 -20.27
N VAL A 307 15.90 -15.10 -20.90
CA VAL A 307 15.41 -15.61 -22.19
C VAL A 307 14.93 -17.05 -22.00
N ASP A 308 14.25 -17.64 -22.98
CA ASP A 308 13.81 -19.05 -22.92
C ASP A 308 14.97 -20.08 -22.92
N VAL A 309 16.22 -19.60 -22.94
CA VAL A 309 17.45 -20.35 -22.73
C VAL A 309 17.97 -20.14 -21.28
N LYS A 310 17.85 -21.21 -20.46
CA LYS A 310 18.14 -21.38 -19.00
C LYS A 310 18.70 -20.19 -18.18
N ILE A 311 17.89 -19.70 -17.23
CA ILE A 311 18.28 -19.00 -15.97
C ILE A 311 17.31 -19.42 -14.84
N ALA A 312 17.71 -19.29 -13.56
CA ALA A 312 16.85 -19.43 -12.37
C ALA A 312 16.95 -18.19 -11.44
N SER A 313 15.98 -17.98 -10.55
CA SER A 313 15.69 -16.70 -9.88
C SER A 313 15.63 -16.76 -8.33
N ASP A 314 16.13 -15.73 -7.66
CA ASP A 314 15.90 -15.45 -6.22
C ASP A 314 14.99 -14.22 -5.99
N SER A 315 14.36 -14.13 -4.81
CA SER A 315 13.42 -13.04 -4.47
C SER A 315 14.04 -11.94 -3.60
N LEU A 316 14.03 -10.71 -4.14
CA LEU A 316 14.87 -9.62 -3.63
C LEU A 316 14.11 -8.35 -3.24
N SER A 317 13.07 -7.98 -4.01
CA SER A 317 12.49 -6.63 -4.00
C SER A 317 11.46 -6.38 -2.89
N ASP A 318 11.25 -5.10 -2.59
CA ASP A 318 10.22 -4.59 -1.68
C ASP A 318 9.03 -3.98 -2.42
N ILE A 319 9.27 -3.47 -3.64
CA ILE A 319 8.25 -3.00 -4.56
C ILE A 319 8.50 -3.63 -5.94
N GLN A 320 7.44 -4.11 -6.58
CA GLN A 320 7.45 -4.61 -7.96
C GLN A 320 6.62 -3.67 -8.84
N ILE A 321 7.17 -3.29 -9.99
CA ILE A 321 6.60 -2.26 -10.85
C ILE A 321 6.61 -2.70 -12.31
N GLY A 322 5.52 -2.50 -13.03
CA GLY A 322 5.49 -2.68 -14.48
C GLY A 322 4.49 -1.73 -15.14
N PHE A 323 4.52 -1.67 -16.48
CA PHE A 323 3.56 -0.90 -17.25
C PHE A 323 2.51 -1.84 -17.85
N ASN A 324 1.24 -1.70 -17.45
CA ASN A 324 0.16 -2.61 -17.84
C ASN A 324 0.28 -4.07 -17.31
N ASP A 325 1.27 -4.33 -16.44
CA ASP A 325 1.60 -5.65 -15.88
C ASP A 325 0.40 -6.39 -15.27
N SER A 326 -0.45 -5.68 -14.54
CA SER A 326 -1.62 -6.25 -13.88
C SER A 326 -2.81 -6.52 -14.81
N GLN A 327 -2.70 -6.26 -16.11
CA GLN A 327 -3.72 -6.66 -17.10
C GLN A 327 -3.17 -7.69 -18.09
N TYR A 328 -1.88 -7.62 -18.40
CA TYR A 328 -1.21 -8.51 -19.34
C TYR A 328 -0.21 -9.44 -18.64
N ASP A 329 0.92 -8.93 -18.18
CA ASP A 329 2.12 -9.69 -17.80
C ASP A 329 1.85 -10.66 -16.64
N TRP A 330 1.35 -10.17 -15.49
CA TRP A 330 1.00 -11.01 -14.35
C TRP A 330 -0.03 -12.06 -14.70
N LYS A 331 -1.02 -11.70 -15.52
CA LYS A 331 -2.05 -12.62 -15.98
C LYS A 331 -1.44 -13.71 -16.85
N PHE A 332 -0.56 -13.35 -17.79
CA PHE A 332 0.11 -14.29 -18.68
C PHE A 332 1.00 -15.26 -17.90
N ILE A 333 1.88 -14.73 -17.05
CA ILE A 333 2.81 -15.50 -16.22
C ILE A 333 2.06 -16.44 -15.27
N VAL A 334 1.04 -15.94 -14.54
CA VAL A 334 0.31 -16.78 -13.57
C VAL A 334 -0.52 -17.87 -14.26
N GLU A 335 -1.23 -17.59 -15.36
CA GLU A 335 -1.98 -18.66 -16.03
C GLU A 335 -1.04 -19.68 -16.72
N LYS A 336 0.14 -19.27 -17.25
CA LYS A 336 1.16 -20.21 -17.74
C LYS A 336 1.78 -21.05 -16.62
N ALA A 337 2.17 -20.43 -15.50
CA ALA A 337 2.75 -21.13 -14.36
C ALA A 337 1.78 -22.17 -13.76
N LYS A 338 0.46 -21.94 -13.80
CA LYS A 338 -0.54 -22.96 -13.45
C LYS A 338 -0.52 -24.15 -14.40
N LYS A 339 -0.56 -23.91 -15.71
CA LYS A 339 -0.55 -24.96 -16.74
C LYS A 339 0.69 -25.84 -16.66
N LEU A 340 1.84 -25.24 -16.38
CA LEU A 340 3.12 -25.93 -16.23
C LEU A 340 3.29 -26.61 -14.84
N GLY A 341 2.32 -26.48 -13.93
CA GLY A 341 2.43 -26.99 -12.56
C GLY A 341 3.42 -26.24 -11.66
N MET A 342 3.96 -25.11 -12.12
CA MET A 342 5.05 -24.35 -11.48
C MET A 342 4.58 -23.24 -10.54
N LEU A 343 3.28 -22.86 -10.52
CA LEU A 343 2.80 -21.72 -9.72
C LEU A 343 3.12 -21.83 -8.23
N GLU A 344 3.00 -23.02 -7.63
CA GLU A 344 3.32 -23.23 -6.21
C GLU A 344 4.82 -23.08 -5.94
N TRP A 345 5.65 -23.70 -6.77
CA TRP A 345 7.11 -23.54 -6.72
C TRP A 345 7.52 -22.07 -6.86
N MET A 346 7.01 -21.38 -7.89
CA MET A 346 7.30 -19.98 -8.18
C MET A 346 6.92 -19.07 -7.00
N PHE A 347 5.69 -19.20 -6.48
CA PHE A 347 5.25 -18.40 -5.34
C PHE A 347 6.11 -18.64 -4.09
N ASN A 348 6.48 -19.89 -3.81
CA ASN A 348 7.26 -20.23 -2.61
C ASN A 348 8.73 -19.78 -2.70
N HIS A 349 9.29 -19.58 -3.91
CA HIS A 349 10.61 -18.95 -4.08
C HIS A 349 10.51 -17.41 -4.11
N MET A 350 9.33 -16.87 -4.46
CA MET A 350 9.04 -15.42 -4.42
C MET A 350 8.66 -14.89 -3.04
N SER A 351 8.29 -15.75 -2.09
CA SER A 351 7.67 -15.38 -0.81
C SER A 351 8.41 -16.00 0.38
N PHE A 352 8.72 -15.19 1.40
CA PHE A 352 9.21 -15.70 2.70
C PHE A 352 8.17 -16.54 3.46
N LYS A 353 6.90 -16.50 3.04
CA LYS A 353 5.78 -17.23 3.64
C LYS A 353 5.23 -18.22 2.60
N PRO A 354 5.64 -19.50 2.64
CA PRO A 354 5.19 -20.49 1.68
C PRO A 354 3.69 -20.79 1.81
N SER A 355 3.07 -21.25 0.73
CA SER A 355 1.65 -21.50 0.62
C SER A 355 1.35 -22.62 -0.39
N SER A 356 0.24 -23.32 -0.21
CA SER A 356 -0.25 -24.30 -1.19
C SER A 356 -0.93 -23.62 -2.40
N LEU A 357 -0.94 -24.32 -3.54
CA LEU A 357 -1.55 -23.87 -4.81
C LEU A 357 -2.99 -23.38 -4.67
N GLU A 358 -3.81 -24.06 -3.85
CA GLU A 358 -5.19 -23.68 -3.57
C GLU A 358 -5.26 -22.29 -2.90
N LYS A 359 -4.47 -22.09 -1.85
CA LYS A 359 -4.40 -20.82 -1.11
C LYS A 359 -3.81 -19.70 -1.95
N ILE A 360 -2.81 -19.99 -2.79
CA ILE A 360 -2.23 -19.02 -3.73
C ILE A 360 -3.31 -18.56 -4.71
N THR A 361 -3.99 -19.50 -5.37
CA THR A 361 -5.02 -19.21 -6.38
C THR A 361 -6.21 -18.46 -5.79
N LYS A 362 -6.61 -18.78 -4.55
CA LYS A 362 -7.78 -18.21 -3.87
C LYS A 362 -7.53 -16.85 -3.21
N TRP A 363 -6.34 -16.65 -2.63
CA TRP A 363 -6.07 -15.51 -1.74
C TRP A 363 -4.92 -14.61 -2.19
N GLN A 364 -3.95 -15.12 -2.96
CA GLN A 364 -2.78 -14.35 -3.37
C GLN A 364 -2.86 -13.85 -4.82
N TYR A 365 -3.53 -14.56 -5.71
CA TYR A 365 -3.80 -14.06 -7.06
C TYR A 365 -5.01 -13.13 -7.03
N GLN A 366 -4.78 -11.88 -6.63
CA GLN A 366 -5.82 -10.91 -6.28
C GLN A 366 -6.33 -10.13 -7.49
N TYR A 367 -7.60 -9.72 -7.39
CA TYR A 367 -8.25 -8.78 -8.29
C TYR A 367 -8.67 -7.54 -7.52
N ASN A 368 -8.24 -6.38 -7.98
CA ASN A 368 -8.46 -5.10 -7.32
C ASN A 368 -8.99 -4.09 -8.34
N ILE A 369 -9.91 -3.23 -7.88
CA ILE A 369 -10.47 -2.13 -8.66
C ILE A 369 -9.81 -0.84 -8.15
N ILE A 370 -8.98 -0.23 -8.99
CA ILE A 370 -8.31 1.03 -8.69
C ILE A 370 -9.16 2.14 -9.28
N LYS A 371 -9.60 3.08 -8.44
CA LYS A 371 -10.37 4.23 -8.91
C LYS A 371 -9.45 5.23 -9.60
N VAL A 372 -9.64 5.40 -10.91
CA VAL A 372 -9.06 6.49 -11.70
C VAL A 372 -10.12 7.58 -11.90
N ASN A 373 -9.77 8.72 -12.50
CA ASN A 373 -10.64 9.90 -12.50
C ASN A 373 -12.00 9.64 -13.17
N ASP A 374 -11.97 9.18 -14.43
CA ASP A 374 -13.16 8.97 -15.26
C ASP A 374 -13.66 7.51 -15.25
N GLY A 375 -13.21 6.69 -14.29
CA GLY A 375 -13.66 5.30 -14.21
C GLY A 375 -12.87 4.40 -13.26
N ASN A 376 -12.85 3.12 -13.61
CA ASN A 376 -12.23 2.05 -12.82
C ASN A 376 -11.16 1.34 -13.65
N PHE A 377 -9.95 1.24 -13.11
CA PHE A 377 -8.90 0.40 -13.66
C PHE A 377 -8.90 -0.95 -12.95
N TYR A 378 -8.99 -2.03 -13.73
CA TYR A 378 -9.01 -3.39 -13.21
C TYR A 378 -7.58 -3.96 -13.17
N SER A 379 -7.15 -4.39 -11.99
CA SER A 379 -5.79 -4.88 -11.72
C SER A 379 -5.85 -6.32 -11.19
N LYS A 380 -5.22 -7.26 -11.89
CA LYS A 380 -5.08 -8.67 -11.49
C LYS A 380 -3.59 -9.01 -11.35
N HIS A 381 -3.15 -9.33 -10.14
CA HIS A 381 -1.72 -9.49 -9.84
C HIS A 381 -1.47 -10.59 -8.80
N LEU A 382 -0.23 -11.05 -8.68
CA LEU A 382 0.18 -11.98 -7.63
C LEU A 382 0.66 -11.18 -6.41
N LYS A 383 -0.12 -11.20 -5.33
CA LYS A 383 0.22 -10.57 -4.06
C LYS A 383 1.25 -11.41 -3.32
N ILE A 384 2.48 -10.92 -3.28
CA ILE A 384 3.59 -11.54 -2.56
C ILE A 384 3.71 -10.90 -1.17
N PRO A 385 3.68 -11.68 -0.07
CA PRO A 385 3.94 -11.18 1.28
C PRO A 385 5.26 -10.41 1.36
N GLY A 386 5.24 -9.20 1.94
CA GLY A 386 6.43 -8.35 2.07
C GLY A 386 6.87 -7.62 0.79
N CYS A 387 6.01 -7.59 -0.23
CA CYS A 387 6.20 -6.82 -1.46
C CYS A 387 4.92 -6.05 -1.82
N VAL A 388 5.05 -4.85 -2.41
CA VAL A 388 3.92 -4.09 -2.98
C VAL A 388 4.05 -4.09 -4.51
N ALA A 389 3.06 -4.63 -5.21
CA ALA A 389 2.96 -4.52 -6.66
C ALA A 389 2.30 -3.17 -7.05
N ILE A 390 2.84 -2.48 -8.06
CA ILE A 390 2.33 -1.21 -8.56
C ILE A 390 2.38 -1.21 -10.10
N ASN A 391 1.21 -1.21 -10.75
CA ASN A 391 1.09 -0.93 -12.18
C ASN A 391 1.15 0.59 -12.39
N ILE A 392 2.08 1.04 -13.23
CA ILE A 392 2.31 2.46 -13.54
C ILE A 392 1.10 3.09 -14.25
N GLN A 393 0.44 2.35 -15.14
CA GLN A 393 -0.60 2.90 -16.01
C GLN A 393 -1.74 3.58 -15.22
N PRO A 394 -2.39 2.96 -14.21
CA PRO A 394 -3.40 3.64 -13.41
C PRO A 394 -2.86 4.81 -12.56
N CYS A 395 -1.58 4.79 -12.17
CA CYS A 395 -0.96 5.94 -11.50
C CYS A 395 -0.98 7.17 -12.42
N PHE A 396 -0.54 6.99 -13.67
CA PHE A 396 -0.44 8.06 -14.65
C PHE A 396 -1.77 8.43 -15.30
N MET A 397 -2.75 7.53 -15.38
CA MET A 397 -4.17 7.88 -15.64
C MET A 397 -4.76 8.74 -14.50
N GLY A 398 -4.25 8.57 -13.27
CA GLY A 398 -4.56 9.42 -12.13
C GLY A 398 -4.04 10.85 -12.31
N LEU A 399 -2.76 10.99 -12.71
CA LEU A 399 -2.07 12.27 -12.90
C LEU A 399 -2.54 13.03 -14.15
N TYR A 400 -2.59 12.34 -15.29
CA TYR A 400 -2.94 12.90 -16.61
C TYR A 400 -4.41 12.64 -16.94
N SER A 401 -5.30 13.04 -16.03
CA SER A 401 -6.72 12.66 -16.01
C SER A 401 -7.50 12.98 -17.28
N LYS A 402 -7.11 14.03 -18.02
CA LYS A 402 -7.78 14.54 -19.22
C LYS A 402 -7.19 14.00 -20.53
N SER A 403 -6.23 13.09 -20.46
CA SER A 403 -5.59 12.53 -21.65
C SER A 403 -6.41 11.39 -22.25
N GLU A 404 -6.64 11.45 -23.56
CA GLU A 404 -7.14 10.33 -24.36
C GLU A 404 -6.08 9.21 -24.56
N LYS A 405 -4.81 9.48 -24.22
CA LYS A 405 -3.67 8.58 -24.41
C LYS A 405 -3.13 8.07 -23.08
N SER A 406 -2.87 6.76 -23.03
CA SER A 406 -2.42 6.05 -21.82
C SER A 406 -1.31 5.03 -22.09
N SER A 407 -0.43 5.33 -23.06
CA SER A 407 0.74 4.49 -23.38
C SER A 407 2.01 4.96 -22.66
N LEU A 408 2.96 4.04 -22.44
CA LEU A 408 4.25 4.34 -21.80
C LEU A 408 4.99 5.48 -22.50
N ALA A 409 5.10 5.41 -23.83
CA ALA A 409 5.73 6.45 -24.65
C ALA A 409 5.00 7.82 -24.57
N TYR A 410 3.68 7.83 -24.38
CA TYR A 410 2.96 9.09 -24.12
C TYR A 410 3.43 9.69 -22.78
N TYR A 411 3.39 8.91 -21.69
CA TYR A 411 3.75 9.43 -20.36
C TYR A 411 5.24 9.82 -20.22
N LEU A 412 6.17 9.10 -20.84
CA LEU A 412 7.58 9.49 -20.91
C LEU A 412 7.74 10.90 -21.49
N ARG A 413 7.07 11.15 -22.62
CA ARG A 413 7.09 12.44 -23.32
C ARG A 413 6.45 13.56 -22.50
N GLU A 414 5.29 13.33 -21.87
CA GLU A 414 4.68 14.35 -21.01
C GLU A 414 5.54 14.67 -19.77
N CYS A 415 6.39 13.73 -19.33
CA CYS A 415 7.35 13.94 -18.25
C CYS A 415 8.70 14.52 -18.70
N ASN A 416 8.88 14.84 -19.99
CA ASN A 416 10.15 15.25 -20.59
C ASN A 416 11.32 14.26 -20.35
N LEU A 417 11.01 12.96 -20.29
CA LEU A 417 12.00 11.89 -20.23
C LEU A 417 12.37 11.43 -21.64
N ASP A 418 13.53 10.80 -21.80
CA ASP A 418 13.93 10.21 -23.09
C ASP A 418 12.83 9.29 -23.60
N ASN A 419 12.45 9.46 -24.87
CA ASN A 419 11.53 8.55 -25.52
C ASN A 419 12.16 7.16 -25.63
N LYS A 420 11.30 6.14 -25.58
CA LYS A 420 11.62 4.75 -25.91
C LYS A 420 12.34 4.67 -27.26
N VAL A 421 13.30 3.75 -27.36
CA VAL A 421 13.95 3.45 -28.65
C VAL A 421 12.93 2.78 -29.58
N ASP A 422 12.63 3.44 -30.71
CA ASP A 422 11.80 2.88 -31.77
C ASP A 422 12.54 1.72 -32.45
N LEU A 423 12.31 0.50 -31.96
CA LEU A 423 12.50 -0.73 -32.72
C LEU A 423 11.16 -1.20 -33.32
N PRO A 424 11.20 -1.95 -34.43
CA PRO A 424 10.03 -2.11 -35.30
C PRO A 424 8.95 -3.00 -34.67
N SER A 425 7.72 -2.83 -35.16
CA SER A 425 6.47 -3.42 -34.66
C SER A 425 6.56 -4.87 -34.15
N ILE A 426 5.65 -5.28 -33.26
CA ILE A 426 5.54 -6.65 -32.69
C ILE A 426 5.76 -7.78 -33.73
N HIS A 427 5.33 -7.58 -34.98
CA HIS A 427 5.58 -8.50 -36.10
C HIS A 427 7.07 -8.74 -36.42
N HIS A 428 7.92 -7.72 -36.30
CA HIS A 428 9.36 -7.81 -36.50
C HIS A 428 10.06 -8.53 -35.35
N MET A 429 9.68 -8.26 -34.10
CA MET A 429 10.21 -8.99 -32.94
C MET A 429 9.85 -10.47 -33.02
N ASN A 430 8.58 -10.78 -33.32
CA ASN A 430 8.12 -12.13 -33.62
C ASN A 430 8.88 -12.77 -34.79
N LYS A 431 9.23 -12.01 -35.83
CA LYS A 431 10.03 -12.51 -36.96
C LYS A 431 11.46 -12.84 -36.55
N TYR A 432 12.12 -12.00 -35.75
CA TYR A 432 13.48 -12.28 -35.25
C TYR A 432 13.50 -13.55 -34.39
N TYR A 433 12.52 -13.71 -33.50
CA TYR A 433 12.37 -14.92 -32.69
C TYR A 433 12.04 -16.16 -33.55
N GLU A 434 11.15 -16.06 -34.54
CA GLU A 434 10.87 -17.15 -35.50
C GLU A 434 12.09 -17.61 -36.31
N MET A 435 13.04 -16.71 -36.56
CA MET A 435 14.28 -17.05 -37.24
C MET A 435 15.29 -17.66 -36.27
N ALA A 436 15.42 -17.10 -35.05
CA ALA A 436 16.28 -17.63 -33.99
C ALA A 436 15.90 -19.05 -33.53
N LEU A 437 14.60 -19.39 -33.53
CA LEU A 437 14.10 -20.74 -33.25
C LEU A 437 14.51 -21.80 -34.30
N LYS A 438 14.88 -21.39 -35.52
CA LYS A 438 15.20 -22.30 -36.62
C LYS A 438 16.70 -22.54 -36.77
N GLU A 439 17.51 -21.50 -36.53
CA GLU A 439 18.96 -21.57 -36.65
C GLU A 439 19.64 -20.54 -35.75
N THR A 440 20.70 -20.93 -35.05
CA THR A 440 21.50 -20.04 -34.21
C THR A 440 22.73 -19.55 -34.98
N ASN A 441 22.70 -18.30 -35.44
CA ASN A 441 23.86 -17.63 -36.04
C ASN A 441 24.08 -16.22 -35.46
N VAL A 442 25.24 -15.61 -35.76
CA VAL A 442 25.66 -14.30 -35.21
C VAL A 442 24.67 -13.17 -35.51
N ILE A 443 23.99 -13.22 -36.67
CA ILE A 443 23.00 -12.21 -37.06
C ILE A 443 21.72 -12.38 -36.22
N MET A 444 21.25 -13.61 -36.02
CA MET A 444 20.08 -13.89 -35.17
C MET A 444 20.35 -13.52 -33.71
N ALA A 445 21.55 -13.84 -33.19
CA ALA A 445 21.96 -13.45 -31.85
C ALA A 445 22.01 -11.92 -31.67
N LYS A 446 22.44 -11.17 -32.71
CA LYS A 446 22.39 -9.71 -32.70
C LYS A 446 20.94 -9.19 -32.68
N GLN A 447 20.05 -9.76 -33.49
CA GLN A 447 18.63 -9.39 -33.52
C GLN A 447 17.93 -9.66 -32.18
N MET A 448 18.15 -10.84 -31.58
CA MET A 448 17.60 -11.16 -30.25
C MET A 448 18.18 -10.25 -29.16
N ARG A 449 19.45 -9.82 -29.26
CA ARG A 449 20.02 -8.81 -28.37
C ARG A 449 19.36 -7.44 -28.54
N GLU A 450 18.88 -7.09 -29.73
CA GLU A 450 18.14 -5.84 -29.95
C GLU A 450 16.74 -5.89 -29.32
N VAL A 451 16.04 -7.04 -29.37
CA VAL A 451 14.78 -7.25 -28.63
C VAL A 451 15.01 -7.23 -27.11
N ALA A 452 16.05 -7.90 -26.62
CA ALA A 452 16.41 -7.87 -25.20
C ALA A 452 16.72 -6.44 -24.69
N LYS A 453 17.43 -5.64 -25.48
CA LYS A 453 17.69 -4.22 -25.15
C LYS A 453 16.40 -3.40 -25.07
N TYR A 454 15.47 -3.62 -25.99
CA TYR A 454 14.17 -2.95 -26.02
C TYR A 454 13.37 -3.22 -24.74
N CYS A 455 13.24 -4.50 -24.34
CA CYS A 455 12.54 -4.91 -23.12
C CYS A 455 13.24 -4.40 -21.84
N ILE A 456 14.58 -4.33 -21.80
CA ILE A 456 15.33 -3.63 -20.74
C ILE A 456 14.98 -2.13 -20.70
N ILE A 457 14.86 -1.47 -21.84
CA ILE A 457 14.54 -0.03 -21.93
C ILE A 457 13.12 0.25 -21.43
N ASP A 458 12.16 -0.65 -21.62
CA ASP A 458 10.82 -0.53 -21.03
C ASP A 458 10.84 -0.66 -19.50
N ALA A 459 11.54 -1.67 -18.97
CA ALA A 459 11.73 -1.82 -17.54
C ALA A 459 12.47 -0.60 -16.92
N LEU A 460 13.46 -0.01 -17.61
CA LEU A 460 14.14 1.21 -17.18
C LEU A 460 13.25 2.47 -17.29
N SER A 461 12.40 2.54 -18.32
CA SER A 461 11.40 3.61 -18.48
C SER A 461 10.41 3.63 -17.31
N CYS A 462 10.03 2.45 -16.82
CA CYS A 462 9.22 2.28 -15.62
C CYS A 462 9.90 2.85 -14.36
N GLN A 463 11.23 2.66 -14.21
CA GLN A 463 12.02 3.25 -13.12
C GLN A 463 11.99 4.79 -13.17
N ARG A 464 12.27 5.34 -14.36
CA ARG A 464 12.34 6.80 -14.58
C ARG A 464 11.03 7.51 -14.25
N LEU A 465 9.89 6.89 -14.57
CA LEU A 465 8.57 7.44 -14.26
C LEU A 465 8.20 7.38 -12.77
N MET A 466 8.54 6.30 -12.06
CA MET A 466 8.02 6.06 -10.70
C MET A 466 8.77 6.73 -9.55
N ARG A 467 9.99 7.21 -9.79
CA ARG A 467 10.88 7.80 -8.78
C ARG A 467 10.18 8.84 -7.87
N ASN A 468 9.41 9.75 -8.45
CA ASN A 468 8.68 10.78 -7.71
C ASN A 468 7.30 10.31 -7.19
N VAL A 469 6.60 9.43 -7.92
CA VAL A 469 5.27 8.93 -7.54
C VAL A 469 5.30 8.19 -6.19
N ILE A 470 6.38 7.46 -5.92
CA ILE A 470 6.55 6.77 -4.63
C ILE A 470 6.74 7.75 -3.46
N ASN A 471 7.31 8.95 -3.70
CA ASN A 471 7.40 10.00 -2.67
C ASN A 471 6.02 10.54 -2.31
N GLU A 472 5.20 10.91 -3.30
CA GLU A 472 3.81 11.36 -3.07
C GLU A 472 3.01 10.31 -2.30
N TYR A 473 3.15 9.03 -2.65
CA TYR A 473 2.49 7.94 -1.96
C TYR A 473 2.95 7.80 -0.50
N ARG A 474 4.27 7.87 -0.23
CA ARG A 474 4.81 7.82 1.14
C ARG A 474 4.31 8.99 2.00
N GLU A 475 4.33 10.21 1.47
CA GLU A 475 3.90 11.42 2.17
C GLU A 475 2.41 11.35 2.54
N VAL A 476 1.56 11.08 1.55
CA VAL A 476 0.10 10.99 1.73
C VAL A 476 -0.28 9.91 2.76
N VAL A 477 0.38 8.75 2.75
CA VAL A 477 0.08 7.69 3.72
C VAL A 477 0.81 7.81 5.06
N SER A 478 1.91 8.58 5.13
CA SER A 478 2.53 8.96 6.41
C SER A 478 1.63 9.91 7.17
N ILE A 479 1.06 10.91 6.50
CA ILE A 479 0.08 11.83 7.09
C ILE A 479 -1.18 11.07 7.52
N SER A 480 -1.72 10.19 6.65
CA SER A 480 -2.98 9.50 6.90
C SER A 480 -2.89 8.18 7.69
N PHE A 481 -1.71 7.81 8.22
CA PHE A 481 -1.47 6.56 8.97
C PHE A 481 -1.88 5.29 8.19
N LEU A 482 -1.37 5.13 6.98
CA LEU A 482 -1.73 4.05 6.06
C LEU A 482 -0.48 3.39 5.44
N SER A 483 -0.66 2.24 4.79
CA SER A 483 0.42 1.56 4.08
C SER A 483 0.60 2.06 2.64
N LEU A 484 1.76 1.79 2.02
CA LEU A 484 1.96 2.03 0.58
C LEU A 484 0.94 1.29 -0.30
N TYR A 485 0.50 0.09 0.12
CA TYR A 485 -0.57 -0.64 -0.54
C TYR A 485 -1.91 0.15 -0.52
N ASP A 486 -2.20 0.84 0.58
CA ASP A 486 -3.37 1.73 0.69
C ASP A 486 -3.23 3.04 -0.09
N ALA A 487 -1.98 3.50 -0.33
CA ALA A 487 -1.71 4.65 -1.18
C ALA A 487 -2.24 4.40 -2.60
N TYR A 488 -1.88 3.23 -3.13
CA TYR A 488 -2.11 2.83 -4.52
C TYR A 488 -3.50 2.21 -4.76
N TYR A 489 -3.91 1.19 -3.98
CA TYR A 489 -5.14 0.43 -4.27
C TYR A 489 -6.45 1.07 -3.76
N PHE A 490 -6.39 2.08 -2.89
CA PHE A 490 -7.59 2.65 -2.23
C PHE A 490 -7.80 4.14 -2.53
N ALA A 491 -9.06 4.51 -2.78
CA ALA A 491 -9.45 5.89 -3.12
C ALA A 491 -9.15 6.90 -2.00
N ARG A 492 -9.01 8.19 -2.38
CA ARG A 492 -8.63 9.30 -1.47
C ARG A 492 -9.54 9.43 -0.25
N GLY A 493 -10.83 9.12 -0.36
CA GLY A 493 -11.77 9.15 0.78
C GLY A 493 -11.35 8.27 1.96
N MET A 494 -10.78 7.08 1.70
CA MET A 494 -10.27 6.20 2.78
C MET A 494 -9.16 6.89 3.59
N LYS A 495 -8.27 7.61 2.91
CA LYS A 495 -7.14 8.33 3.51
C LYS A 495 -7.63 9.45 4.44
N VAL A 496 -8.65 10.20 4.01
CA VAL A 496 -9.31 11.23 4.83
C VAL A 496 -10.02 10.61 6.04
N CYS A 497 -10.76 9.51 5.87
CA CYS A 497 -11.42 8.82 6.99
C CYS A 497 -10.43 8.30 8.04
N ASN A 498 -9.30 7.74 7.61
CA ASN A 498 -8.26 7.20 8.49
C ASN A 498 -7.59 8.32 9.29
N LEU A 499 -7.24 9.43 8.61
CA LEU A 499 -6.69 10.64 9.22
C LEU A 499 -7.64 11.31 10.22
N LEU A 500 -8.94 11.36 9.90
CA LEU A 500 -10.00 11.81 10.79
C LEU A 500 -10.09 10.92 12.04
N GLY A 501 -10.07 9.59 11.86
CA GLY A 501 -10.07 8.61 12.96
C GLY A 501 -8.89 8.79 13.92
N ALA A 502 -7.67 8.86 13.40
CA ALA A 502 -6.44 9.08 14.19
C ALA A 502 -6.43 10.43 14.94
N ASN A 503 -7.14 11.44 14.43
CA ASN A 503 -7.29 12.75 15.07
C ASN A 503 -8.44 12.82 16.09
N ALA A 504 -9.52 12.08 15.86
CA ALA A 504 -10.61 11.92 16.81
C ALA A 504 -10.14 11.12 18.03
N TRP A 505 -9.45 10.00 17.81
CA TRP A 505 -8.92 9.14 18.86
C TRP A 505 -8.01 9.88 19.84
N GLN A 506 -7.01 10.63 19.34
CA GLN A 506 -6.12 11.45 20.18
C GLN A 506 -6.88 12.48 21.04
N ARG A 507 -8.08 12.90 20.62
CA ARG A 507 -8.92 13.90 21.29
C ARG A 507 -10.02 13.27 22.16
N GLY A 508 -10.00 11.94 22.35
CA GLY A 508 -10.98 11.20 23.14
C GLY A 508 -12.38 11.13 22.50
N LEU A 509 -12.45 11.25 21.17
CA LEU A 509 -13.67 11.14 20.36
C LEU A 509 -13.69 9.76 19.69
N LEU A 510 -14.74 8.98 19.93
CA LEU A 510 -14.93 7.68 19.29
C LEU A 510 -15.70 7.84 17.98
N THR A 511 -15.25 7.12 16.95
CA THR A 511 -15.76 7.16 15.59
C THR A 511 -16.36 5.82 15.19
N SER A 512 -17.33 5.80 14.27
CA SER A 512 -17.72 4.58 13.56
C SER A 512 -17.19 4.66 12.13
N THR A 513 -16.54 3.60 11.62
CA THR A 513 -16.21 3.48 10.19
C THR A 513 -17.19 2.58 9.44
N ILE A 514 -18.20 2.05 10.13
CA ILE A 514 -19.33 1.34 9.52
C ILE A 514 -20.23 2.39 8.87
N SER A 515 -20.49 2.23 7.57
CA SER A 515 -21.42 3.06 6.81
C SER A 515 -22.85 2.93 7.35
N CYS A 516 -23.57 4.05 7.44
CA CYS A 516 -25.02 4.00 7.66
C CYS A 516 -25.71 3.36 6.43
N GLU A 517 -26.62 2.43 6.66
CA GLU A 517 -27.39 1.77 5.59
C GLU A 517 -28.38 2.73 4.89
N GLN A 518 -28.75 3.82 5.56
CA GLN A 518 -29.61 4.87 5.02
C GLN A 518 -28.75 5.93 4.30
N THR A 519 -28.28 5.60 3.09
CA THR A 519 -27.73 6.61 2.17
C THR A 519 -28.85 7.22 1.32
N GLU A 520 -29.31 8.42 1.69
CA GLU A 520 -30.22 9.19 0.84
C GLU A 520 -29.51 9.62 -0.45
N SER A 521 -30.00 9.17 -1.61
CA SER A 521 -29.53 9.63 -2.90
C SER A 521 -30.13 10.99 -3.24
N GLY A 522 -29.30 11.95 -3.62
CA GLY A 522 -29.72 13.29 -4.01
C GLY A 522 -28.54 14.18 -4.37
N SER A 523 -28.81 15.29 -5.04
CA SER A 523 -27.83 16.36 -5.23
C SER A 523 -28.20 17.56 -4.35
N PHE A 524 -27.17 18.15 -3.73
CA PHE A 524 -27.26 19.49 -3.15
C PHE A 524 -26.92 20.53 -4.24
N LEU A 525 -27.37 21.78 -4.05
CA LEU A 525 -27.02 22.86 -4.96
C LEU A 525 -25.50 23.10 -4.94
N GLY A 526 -24.87 23.01 -6.12
CA GLY A 526 -23.44 23.24 -6.30
C GLY A 526 -23.05 24.72 -6.28
N ALA A 527 -21.84 25.01 -6.74
CA ALA A 527 -21.35 26.39 -6.87
C ALA A 527 -22.20 27.20 -7.86
N TYR A 528 -22.50 28.46 -7.50
CA TYR A 528 -23.14 29.40 -8.40
C TYR A 528 -22.12 29.98 -9.39
N VAL A 529 -22.48 30.03 -10.67
CA VAL A 529 -21.66 30.61 -11.74
C VAL A 529 -22.36 31.84 -12.30
N PHE A 530 -21.72 32.99 -12.22
CA PHE A 530 -22.23 34.22 -12.83
C PHE A 530 -22.28 34.09 -14.37
N PRO A 531 -23.32 34.61 -15.04
CA PRO A 531 -23.41 34.55 -16.49
C PRO A 531 -22.25 35.36 -17.14
N PRO A 532 -21.41 34.74 -17.97
CA PRO A 532 -20.26 35.42 -18.56
C PRO A 532 -20.69 36.38 -19.67
N ILE A 533 -20.09 37.58 -19.70
CA ILE A 533 -20.22 38.50 -20.84
C ILE A 533 -19.35 37.96 -21.99
N LYS A 534 -19.98 37.22 -22.91
CA LYS A 534 -19.31 36.65 -24.08
C LYS A 534 -18.85 37.74 -25.05
N ARG A 535 -17.61 38.20 -24.94
CA ARG A 535 -16.93 39.06 -25.91
C ARG A 535 -15.42 38.82 -25.91
N LEU A 536 -14.75 39.26 -26.97
CA LEU A 536 -13.31 39.42 -26.99
C LEU A 536 -12.95 40.79 -26.41
N GLU A 537 -12.28 40.80 -25.25
CA GLU A 537 -11.88 42.04 -24.55
C GLU A 537 -10.43 42.39 -24.89
N ASN A 538 -10.25 43.24 -25.91
CA ASN A 538 -8.94 43.70 -26.38
C ASN A 538 -8.60 45.14 -25.96
N LYS A 539 -9.49 45.83 -25.22
CA LYS A 539 -9.32 47.26 -24.90
C LYS A 539 -8.75 47.53 -23.51
N ARG A 540 -8.86 46.57 -22.58
CA ARG A 540 -8.42 46.72 -21.19
C ARG A 540 -7.91 45.37 -20.64
N PRO A 541 -6.84 45.34 -19.84
CA PRO A 541 -6.46 44.14 -19.10
C PRO A 541 -7.58 43.66 -18.18
N VAL A 542 -7.74 42.34 -18.08
CA VAL A 542 -8.67 41.68 -17.14
C VAL A 542 -7.84 41.04 -16.03
N ILE A 543 -8.15 41.37 -14.78
CA ILE A 543 -7.46 40.83 -13.60
C ILE A 543 -8.30 39.67 -13.04
N GLY A 544 -7.67 38.50 -12.90
CA GLY A 544 -8.24 37.39 -12.14
C GLY A 544 -8.00 37.58 -10.65
N LEU A 545 -9.07 37.56 -9.86
CA LEU A 545 -9.01 37.52 -8.40
C LEU A 545 -9.72 36.25 -7.93
N ASP A 546 -9.04 35.45 -7.12
CA ASP A 546 -9.53 34.19 -6.58
C ASP A 546 -9.32 34.07 -5.06
N PHE A 547 -9.84 33.00 -4.47
CA PHE A 547 -9.66 32.69 -3.05
C PHE A 547 -8.79 31.44 -2.92
N ALA A 548 -7.57 31.60 -2.39
CA ALA A 548 -6.73 30.48 -2.00
C ALA A 548 -7.47 29.59 -0.99
N SER A 549 -7.64 28.30 -1.31
CA SER A 549 -8.24 27.29 -0.43
C SER A 549 -9.60 27.70 0.19
N LEU A 550 -10.54 28.16 -0.65
CA LEU A 550 -11.86 28.65 -0.21
C LEU A 550 -12.61 27.68 0.73
N TYR A 551 -12.86 26.43 0.31
CA TYR A 551 -13.62 25.48 1.14
C TYR A 551 -12.93 25.11 2.45
N PRO A 552 -11.63 24.76 2.49
CA PRO A 552 -10.84 24.66 3.72
C PRO A 552 -11.01 25.88 4.66
N SER A 553 -10.86 27.08 4.11
CA SER A 553 -10.96 28.34 4.87
C SER A 553 -12.36 28.54 5.47
N LEU A 554 -13.42 28.18 4.74
CA LEU A 554 -14.80 28.21 5.24
C LEU A 554 -15.03 27.17 6.35
N ILE A 555 -14.53 25.94 6.17
CA ILE A 555 -14.60 24.86 7.18
C ILE A 555 -13.96 25.32 8.49
N MET A 556 -12.77 25.92 8.42
CA MET A 556 -12.07 26.46 9.58
C MET A 556 -12.81 27.65 10.21
N THR A 557 -13.21 28.63 9.41
CA THR A 557 -13.84 29.89 9.87
C THR A 557 -15.18 29.65 10.56
N TYR A 558 -16.02 28.78 9.99
CA TYR A 558 -17.34 28.45 10.52
C TYR A 558 -17.34 27.22 11.46
N ASN A 559 -16.14 26.73 11.82
CA ASN A 559 -15.90 25.61 12.73
C ASN A 559 -16.65 24.31 12.35
N LEU A 560 -16.73 24.03 11.05
CA LEU A 560 -17.52 22.91 10.50
C LEU A 560 -16.82 21.57 10.79
N SER A 561 -17.33 20.85 11.79
CA SER A 561 -16.85 19.52 12.18
C SER A 561 -18.02 18.69 12.72
N PRO A 562 -18.08 17.35 12.52
CA PRO A 562 -19.15 16.51 13.05
C PRO A 562 -19.40 16.69 14.56
N ASP A 563 -18.34 16.93 15.35
CA ASP A 563 -18.40 17.14 16.81
C ASP A 563 -18.72 18.60 17.21
N LYS A 564 -19.10 19.43 16.23
CA LYS A 564 -19.50 20.84 16.37
C LYS A 564 -20.88 21.14 15.79
N ILE A 565 -21.48 20.18 15.08
CA ILE A 565 -22.83 20.31 14.53
C ILE A 565 -23.89 19.90 15.56
N ILE A 566 -24.94 20.72 15.67
CA ILE A 566 -26.20 20.41 16.32
C ILE A 566 -27.28 20.32 15.23
N LEU A 567 -28.06 19.24 15.22
CA LEU A 567 -29.16 19.03 14.27
C LEU A 567 -30.55 19.37 14.85
N SER A 568 -30.69 19.39 16.19
CA SER A 568 -31.95 19.78 16.85
C SER A 568 -31.97 21.27 17.19
N GLN A 569 -33.04 21.96 16.76
CA GLN A 569 -33.24 23.38 17.08
C GLN A 569 -33.42 23.63 18.59
N GLU A 570 -33.99 22.68 19.32
CA GLU A 570 -34.16 22.75 20.78
C GLU A 570 -32.81 22.69 21.49
N ARG A 571 -31.98 21.70 21.12
CA ARG A 571 -30.60 21.60 21.62
C ARG A 571 -29.76 22.82 21.25
N ALA A 572 -29.98 23.39 20.07
CA ALA A 572 -29.31 24.63 19.65
C ALA A 572 -29.67 25.79 20.57
N LYS A 573 -30.96 26.02 20.87
CA LYS A 573 -31.43 27.04 21.83
C LYS A 573 -30.88 26.79 23.24
N GLN A 574 -30.86 25.54 23.70
CA GLN A 574 -30.40 25.15 25.04
C GLN A 574 -28.86 25.17 25.20
N SER A 575 -28.10 25.17 24.10
CA SER A 575 -26.63 25.03 24.14
C SER A 575 -25.87 26.11 24.90
N GLY A 576 -26.47 27.31 25.07
CA GLY A 576 -25.82 28.47 25.67
C GLY A 576 -24.57 28.97 24.91
N LYS A 577 -24.36 28.52 23.67
CA LYS A 577 -23.22 28.92 22.83
C LYS A 577 -23.67 29.87 21.72
N LYS A 578 -22.73 30.68 21.21
CA LYS A 578 -22.91 31.36 19.92
C LYS A 578 -22.88 30.31 18.80
N LEU A 579 -23.80 30.42 17.84
CA LEU A 579 -23.99 29.45 16.77
C LEU A 579 -23.91 30.12 15.39
N HIS A 580 -23.43 29.39 14.39
CA HIS A 580 -23.70 29.68 12.98
C HIS A 580 -24.88 28.81 12.54
N LYS A 581 -25.99 29.43 12.13
CA LYS A 581 -27.11 28.69 11.51
C LYS A 581 -26.71 28.31 10.09
N ILE A 582 -26.86 27.04 9.75
CA ILE A 582 -26.67 26.46 8.43
C ILE A 582 -28.07 26.09 7.91
N SER A 583 -28.37 26.49 6.67
CA SER A 583 -29.68 26.30 6.05
C SER A 583 -29.47 26.07 4.55
N PHE A 584 -29.90 24.93 4.03
CA PHE A 584 -29.82 24.61 2.60
C PHE A 584 -30.94 23.64 2.21
N LYS A 585 -31.22 23.51 0.91
CA LYS A 585 -32.16 22.51 0.41
C LYS A 585 -31.43 21.25 -0.04
N PHE A 586 -31.96 20.10 0.36
CA PHE A 586 -31.57 18.77 -0.13
C PHE A 586 -32.85 18.04 -0.51
N ASN A 587 -32.93 17.50 -1.73
CA ASN A 587 -34.15 16.86 -2.25
C ASN A 587 -35.43 17.70 -2.02
N ASN A 588 -35.33 19.02 -2.22
CA ASN A 588 -36.36 20.05 -1.95
C ASN A 588 -36.81 20.23 -0.47
N GLN A 589 -36.23 19.49 0.48
CA GLN A 589 -36.46 19.66 1.91
C GLN A 589 -35.46 20.67 2.50
N ASP A 590 -35.92 21.51 3.43
CA ASP A 590 -35.07 22.47 4.13
C ASP A 590 -34.27 21.76 5.25
N CYS A 591 -32.97 21.57 5.00
CA CYS A 591 -32.03 21.05 5.99
C CYS A 591 -31.54 22.19 6.89
N LEU A 592 -31.70 22.02 8.21
CA LEU A 592 -31.25 22.96 9.23
C LEU A 592 -30.22 22.32 10.15
N ALA A 593 -29.14 23.05 10.40
CA ALA A 593 -28.10 22.67 11.35
C ALA A 593 -27.49 23.91 12.01
N TRP A 594 -26.78 23.72 13.11
CA TRP A 594 -26.07 24.79 13.82
C TRP A 594 -24.65 24.36 14.14
N SER A 595 -23.65 25.16 13.73
CA SER A 595 -22.24 24.97 14.09
C SER A 595 -21.88 25.85 15.31
N ILE A 596 -21.11 25.31 16.25
CA ILE A 596 -20.62 26.04 17.43
C ILE A 596 -19.53 27.03 17.01
N GLN A 597 -19.75 28.34 17.22
CA GLN A 597 -18.75 29.36 16.90
C GLN A 597 -17.50 29.21 17.78
N HIS A 598 -16.31 29.19 17.16
CA HIS A 598 -15.07 29.07 17.93
C HIS A 598 -14.60 30.38 18.58
N ASN A 599 -15.12 31.56 18.18
CA ASN A 599 -14.82 32.89 18.76
C ASN A 599 -13.31 33.20 18.95
N ASN A 600 -12.46 32.72 18.05
CA ASN A 600 -10.99 32.65 18.18
C ASN A 600 -10.41 31.96 19.44
N ILE A 601 -11.24 31.36 20.31
CA ILE A 601 -10.82 30.63 21.52
C ILE A 601 -10.10 29.33 21.09
N PRO A 602 -8.84 29.11 21.52
CA PRO A 602 -8.05 27.95 21.09
C PRO A 602 -8.73 26.61 21.40
N GLU A 603 -9.37 26.46 22.56
CA GLU A 603 -10.06 25.23 22.97
C GLU A 603 -11.24 24.85 22.05
N LEU A 604 -11.94 25.86 21.50
CA LEU A 604 -13.04 25.66 20.57
C LEU A 604 -12.56 25.45 19.12
N LYS A 605 -11.38 25.96 18.77
CA LYS A 605 -10.68 25.67 17.50
C LYS A 605 -10.04 24.26 17.48
N LYS A 606 -9.52 23.79 18.62
CA LYS A 606 -8.65 22.60 18.74
C LYS A 606 -9.35 21.24 18.57
N LYS A 607 -10.49 21.12 17.87
CA LYS A 607 -11.13 19.82 17.58
C LYS A 607 -11.43 19.62 16.09
N ILE A 608 -10.68 18.67 15.52
CA ILE A 608 -10.85 17.98 14.22
C ILE A 608 -10.73 18.82 12.93
N SER A 609 -10.94 20.13 12.95
CA SER A 609 -10.95 20.98 11.74
C SER A 609 -9.65 21.07 10.92
N MET A 610 -8.49 20.67 11.47
CA MET A 610 -7.16 20.94 10.87
C MET A 610 -6.50 19.87 9.97
N PRO A 611 -6.75 18.55 10.04
CA PRO A 611 -6.00 17.57 9.25
C PRO A 611 -6.57 17.31 7.85
N MET A 612 -7.83 17.67 7.58
CA MET A 612 -8.58 17.18 6.41
C MET A 612 -8.46 18.07 5.16
N CYS A 613 -7.37 18.82 5.01
CA CYS A 613 -7.13 19.75 3.90
C CYS A 613 -5.78 19.43 3.23
#